data_AF-A0A534PMC5-F1
#
_entry.id   AF-A0A534PMC5-F1
#
_cell.length_a   1.000
_cell.length_b   1.000
_cell.length_c   1.000
_cell.angle_alpha   90.00
_cell.angle_beta   90.00
_cell.angle_gamma   90.00
#
_symmetry.space_group_name_H-M   'P 1'
#
loop_
_entity.id
_entity.type
_entity.pdbx_description
1 polymer ?
#
loop_
_entity_poly.entity_id
_entity_poly.type
_entity_poly.pdbx_seq_one_letter_code
_entity_poly.pdbx_strand_id
1 'polypeptide(L)' 'MSSRDRVWKKLGAPTDQVGSVNDPRTHEDFGRKWNEKWIYLDEDGRRLEKVVLWLRYDLVGAFSADGTPLAVCED' A
#
# COMPACT_ATOMS: atom_id res chain seq x y z
N MET A 1 14.35 -11.50 -1.50
CA MET A 1 13.71 -10.30 -2.08
C MET A 1 12.73 -9.77 -1.05
N SER A 2 12.79 -8.48 -0.70
CA SER A 2 11.91 -7.93 0.34
C SER A 2 10.46 -7.86 -0.16
N SER A 3 9.49 -7.75 0.75
CA SER A 3 8.09 -7.51 0.37
C SER A 3 7.95 -6.20 -0.43
N ARG A 4 8.77 -5.19 -0.13
CA ARG A 4 8.80 -3.92 -0.86
C ARG A 4 9.25 -4.09 -2.31
N ASP A 5 10.32 -4.86 -2.53
CA ASP A 5 10.80 -5.15 -3.90
C ASP A 5 9.76 -5.92 -4.72
N ARG A 6 9.06 -6.88 -4.08
CA ARG A 6 7.96 -7.62 -4.73
C ARG A 6 6.83 -6.69 -5.16
N VAL A 7 6.36 -5.84 -4.25
CA VAL A 7 5.28 -4.90 -4.55
C VAL A 7 5.72 -3.91 -5.63
N TRP A 8 6.94 -3.37 -5.55
CA TRP A 8 7.49 -2.48 -6.56
C TRP A 8 7.57 -3.15 -7.93
N LYS A 9 8.04 -4.41 -8.00
CA LYS A 9 8.10 -5.16 -9.26
C LYS A 9 6.72 -5.42 -9.86
N LYS A 10 5.68 -5.58 -9.04
CA LYS A 10 4.31 -5.90 -9.47
C LYS A 10 3.49 -4.66 -9.82
N LEU A 11 3.61 -3.59 -9.04
CA LEU A 11 2.75 -2.41 -9.14
C LEU A 11 3.49 -1.15 -9.63
N GLY A 12 4.82 -1.15 -9.59
CA GLY A 12 5.63 0.03 -9.89
C GLY A 12 5.62 1.06 -8.76
N ALA A 13 5.93 2.31 -9.12
CA ALA A 13 5.85 3.44 -8.22
C ALA A 13 4.37 3.79 -7.95
N PRO A 14 4.01 4.14 -6.70
CA PRO A 14 2.67 4.64 -6.42
C PRO A 14 2.43 6.00 -7.08
N THR A 15 1.17 6.32 -7.36
CA THR A 15 0.75 7.64 -7.82
C THR A 15 0.96 8.68 -6.73
N ASP A 16 0.67 8.32 -5.48
CA ASP A 16 0.87 9.17 -4.32
C ASP A 16 1.26 8.35 -3.08
N GLN A 17 1.88 9.00 -2.10
CA GLN A 17 2.36 8.39 -0.88
C GLN A 17 2.04 9.26 0.34
N VAL A 18 1.48 8.62 1.37
CA VAL A 18 1.24 9.25 2.68
C VAL A 18 2.12 8.57 3.73
N GLY A 19 2.81 9.39 4.52
CA GLY A 19 3.65 8.92 5.62
C GLY A 19 4.96 8.25 5.18
N SER A 20 5.58 7.56 6.12
CA SER A 20 6.90 6.95 5.94
C SER A 20 7.09 5.81 6.93
N VAL A 21 7.67 4.69 6.50
CA VAL A 21 8.06 3.57 7.38
C VAL A 21 9.04 3.97 8.49
N ASN A 22 9.72 5.10 8.32
CA ASN A 22 10.61 5.68 9.33
C ASN A 22 9.88 6.53 10.37
N ASP A 23 8.67 7.04 10.08
CA ASP A 23 7.87 7.77 11.06
C ASP A 23 7.20 6.77 12.01
N PRO A 24 7.41 6.88 13.35
CA PRO A 24 6.78 5.98 14.31
C PRO A 24 5.26 6.16 14.43
N ARG A 25 4.68 7.27 13.94
CA ARG A 25 3.24 7.51 14.00
C ARG A 25 2.49 6.47 13.19
N THR A 26 1.46 5.88 13.80
CA THR A 26 0.60 4.90 13.16
C THR A 26 -0.77 5.48 12.86
N HIS A 27 -1.30 5.12 11.70
CA HIS A 27 -2.66 5.32 11.25
C HIS A 27 -3.38 3.97 11.15
N GLU A 28 -4.68 3.96 10.90
CA GLU A 28 -5.46 2.72 10.73
C GLU A 28 -6.43 2.86 9.55
N ASP A 29 -6.39 1.91 8.62
CA ASP A 29 -7.31 1.76 7.49
C ASP A 29 -7.58 0.26 7.25
N PHE A 30 -8.78 -0.11 6.82
CA PHE A 30 -9.15 -1.51 6.51
C PHE A 30 -8.82 -2.50 7.65
N GLY A 31 -8.88 -2.05 8.91
CA GLY A 31 -8.51 -2.87 10.08
C GLY A 31 -7.01 -3.18 10.18
N ARG A 32 -6.14 -2.38 9.54
CA ARG A 32 -4.68 -2.52 9.55
C ARG A 32 -4.02 -1.23 10.01
N LYS A 33 -3.10 -1.34 10.96
CA LYS A 33 -2.23 -0.23 11.37
C LYS A 33 -1.09 -0.04 10.39
N TRP A 34 -0.77 1.21 10.04
CA TRP A 34 0.27 1.53 9.06
C TRP A 34 1.01 2.83 9.38
N ASN A 35 2.25 2.96 8.90
CA ASN A 35 3.06 4.18 8.94
C ASN A 35 3.21 4.82 7.55
N GLU A 36 3.22 4.01 6.50
CA GLU A 36 3.25 4.47 5.10
C GLU A 36 2.12 3.82 4.31
N LYS A 37 1.46 4.62 3.49
CA LYS A 37 0.40 4.20 2.56
C LYS A 37 0.78 4.62 1.16
N TRP A 38 0.83 3.66 0.26
CA TRP A 38 0.99 3.85 -1.17
C TRP A 38 -0.39 3.87 -1.81
N ILE A 39 -0.62 4.84 -2.69
CA ILE A 39 -1.90 5.10 -3.34
C ILE A 39 -1.70 4.95 -4.85
N TYR A 40 -2.54 4.13 -5.46
CA TYR A 40 -2.58 3.93 -6.91
C TYR A 40 -3.93 4.41 -7.42
N LEU A 41 -3.89 5.44 -8.25
CA LEU A 41 -5.06 5.96 -8.94
C LEU A 41 -5.14 5.36 -10.36
N ASP A 42 -6.29 5.53 -11.00
CA ASP A 42 -6.46 5.21 -12.42
C ASP A 42 -5.58 6.11 -13.31
N GLU A 43 -5.54 5.82 -14.61
CA GLU A 43 -4.68 6.56 -15.56
C GLU A 43 -4.97 8.06 -15.60
N ASP A 44 -6.22 8.44 -15.36
CA ASP A 44 -6.65 9.85 -15.28
C ASP A 44 -6.35 10.51 -13.91
N GLY A 45 -5.88 9.74 -12.92
CA GLY A 45 -5.58 10.22 -11.58
C GLY A 45 -6.82 10.66 -10.78
N ARG A 46 -8.01 10.19 -11.15
CA ARG A 46 -9.29 10.65 -10.60
C ARG A 46 -9.92 9.66 -9.65
N ARG A 47 -9.67 8.37 -9.86
CA ARG A 47 -10.28 7.31 -9.06
C ARG A 47 -9.21 6.51 -8.35
N LEU A 48 -9.42 6.28 -7.06
CA LEU A 48 -8.64 5.30 -6.31
C LEU A 48 -8.84 3.91 -6.94
N GLU A 49 -7.77 3.22 -7.29
CA GLU A 49 -7.84 1.81 -7.69
C GLU A 49 -7.38 0.89 -6.57
N LYS A 50 -6.22 1.18 -5.98
CA LYS A 50 -5.54 0.29 -5.03
C LYS A 50 -4.81 1.10 -3.98
N VAL A 51 -4.69 0.52 -2.79
CA VAL A 51 -3.79 1.00 -1.75
C VAL A 51 -2.91 -0.11 -1.25
N VAL A 52 -1.70 0.23 -0.82
CA VAL A 52 -0.78 -0.68 -0.15
C VAL A 52 -0.33 -0.06 1.17
N LEU A 53 -0.45 -0.81 2.25
CA LEU A 53 -0.20 -0.36 3.61
C LEU A 53 1.06 -1.02 4.16
N TRP A 54 1.92 -0.21 4.77
CA TRP A 54 3.19 -0.64 5.37
C TRP A 54 3.25 -0.26 6.84
N LEU A 55 3.71 -1.17 7.69
CA LEU A 55 4.00 -0.93 9.10
C LEU A 55 5.46 -1.27 9.36
N ARG A 56 6.31 -0.28 9.68
CA ARG A 56 7.73 -0.46 9.98
C ARG A 56 8.43 -1.45 9.03
N TYR A 57 8.32 -1.18 7.72
CA TYR A 57 8.87 -1.99 6.61
C TYR A 57 8.14 -3.29 6.27
N ASP A 58 7.20 -3.74 7.10
CA ASP A 58 6.36 -4.90 6.83
C ASP A 58 5.16 -4.50 5.97
N LEU A 59 4.86 -5.33 4.97
CA LEU A 59 3.61 -5.22 4.22
C LEU A 59 2.48 -5.75 5.10
N VAL A 60 1.51 -4.90 5.44
CA VAL A 60 0.37 -5.28 6.30
C VAL A 60 -0.95 -5.42 5.55
N GLY A 61 -1.00 -4.96 4.30
CA GLY A 61 -2.14 -5.20 3.44
C GLY A 61 -2.06 -4.47 2.11
N ALA A 62 -2.82 -4.97 1.16
CA ALA A 62 -3.10 -4.29 -0.08
C ALA A 62 -4.58 -4.50 -0.39
N PHE A 63 -5.25 -3.44 -0.83
CA PHE A 63 -6.69 -3.42 -0.98
C PHE A 63 -7.06 -2.70 -2.27
N SER A 64 -8.13 -3.14 -2.93
CA SER A 64 -8.77 -2.34 -3.97
C SER A 64 -9.56 -1.18 -3.37
N ALA A 65 -10.05 -0.29 -4.23
CA ALA A 65 -10.81 0.90 -3.86
C ALA A 65 -12.04 0.64 -2.98
N ASP A 66 -12.67 -0.53 -3.15
CA ASP A 66 -13.83 -0.99 -2.38
C ASP A 66 -13.45 -1.68 -1.06
N GLY A 67 -12.15 -1.78 -0.75
CA GLY A 67 -11.63 -2.42 0.45
C GLY A 67 -11.47 -3.94 0.34
N THR A 68 -11.66 -4.53 -0.84
CA THR A 68 -11.39 -5.96 -1.05
C THR A 68 -9.88 -6.24 -0.93
N PRO A 69 -9.44 -7.21 -0.11
CA PRO A 69 -8.03 -7.57 -0.01
C PRO A 69 -7.47 -8.11 -1.34
N LEU A 70 -6.26 -7.68 -1.69
CA LEU A 70 -5.57 -8.11 -2.90
C LEU A 70 -4.50 -9.15 -2.58
N ALA A 71 -4.41 -10.19 -3.41
CA ALA A 71 -3.31 -11.16 -3.39
C ALA A 71 -2.04 -10.53 -3.98
N VAL A 72 -1.34 -9.74 -3.18
CA VAL A 72 -0.09 -9.07 -3.61
C VAL A 72 1.14 -9.82 -3.13
N CYS A 73 0.97 -10.87 -2.30
CA CYS A 73 2.07 -11.62 -1.67
C CYS A 73 1.82 -13.12 -1.45
N GLU A 74 0.82 -13.75 -2.09
CA GLU A 74 0.74 -15.22 -2.04
C GLU A 74 1.83 -15.83 -2.92
N ASP A 75 2.69 -16.63 -2.29
CA ASP A 75 3.46 -17.73 -2.88
C ASP A 75 2.94 -19.01 -2.20
#